data_AF-W9VGL8-F1
#
_entry.id   AF-W9VGL8-F1
#
_cell.length_a   1.000
_cell.length_b   1.000
_cell.length_c   1.000
_cell.angle_alpha   90.00
_cell.angle_beta   90.00
_cell.angle_gamma   90.00
#
_symmetry.space_group_name_H-M   'P 1'
#
loop_
_entity.id
_entity.type
_entity.pdbx_description
1 polymer ?
#
loop_
_entity_poly.entity_id
_entity_poly.type
_entity_poly.pdbx_seq_one_letter_code
_entity_poly.pdbx_strand_id
1 'polypeptide(L)'
;MSSTCGILAPRNSIPAAPLQKSIEYEVRTFTQGLWGDHSIYQGAPNETNTAAWKEISHLGIIKLDDSQISQLSQPTIRYNRDPRYSAGAIEMFHNLHCLHHLRMHVWAEQPEVFYGRDPTKDEAAAHIDHCIDHIRQALMCQGSTDIITFRKDHKDRTVPNFDGPHVCRKYEPIAQWARDHKAWNMTPEGDDDDEDGQSNEHEHGRGHEH
;
A
#
# COMPACT_ATOMS: atom_id res chain seq x y z
N MET A 1 14.91 23.88 25.06
CA MET A 1 13.79 24.29 24.20
C MET A 1 12.82 23.12 24.14
N SER A 2 11.54 23.39 24.41
CA SER A 2 10.51 22.41 24.76
C SER A 2 10.23 21.43 23.61
N SER A 3 10.48 20.14 23.84
CA SER A 3 10.10 19.06 22.92
C SER A 3 8.60 18.81 23.08
N THR A 4 7.79 19.29 22.13
CA THR A 4 6.36 18.98 22.08
C THR A 4 6.19 17.52 21.66
N CYS A 5 5.93 16.66 22.64
CA CYS A 5 5.40 15.32 22.46
C CYS A 5 4.13 15.42 21.60
N GLY A 6 4.23 15.00 20.33
CA GLY A 6 3.11 14.97 19.42
C GLY A 6 2.01 14.09 19.99
N ILE A 7 0.84 14.70 20.22
CA ILE A 7 -0.36 14.05 20.75
C ILE A 7 -0.60 12.75 19.98
N LEU A 8 -0.38 11.61 20.64
CA LEU A 8 -0.88 10.33 20.18
C LEU A 8 -2.40 10.44 20.23
N ALA A 9 -3.06 10.52 19.07
CA ALA A 9 -4.49 10.26 19.03
C ALA A 9 -4.70 8.83 19.56
N PRO A 10 -5.43 8.61 20.67
CA PRO A 10 -5.79 7.26 21.06
C PRO A 10 -6.50 6.57 19.87
N ARG A 11 -6.38 5.24 19.73
CA ARG A 11 -7.07 4.46 18.68
C ARG A 11 -8.56 4.82 18.57
N ASN A 12 -9.17 5.29 19.66
CA ASN A 12 -10.56 5.75 19.76
C ASN A 12 -10.87 7.10 19.08
N SER A 13 -9.87 7.80 18.53
CA SER A 13 -10.03 9.10 17.83
C SER A 13 -9.91 8.97 16.31
N ILE A 14 -9.62 7.77 15.81
CA ILE A 14 -9.63 7.48 14.38
C ILE A 14 -11.11 7.30 13.99
N PRO A 15 -11.64 8.08 13.03
CA PRO A 15 -13.01 7.89 12.56
C PRO A 15 -13.21 6.44 12.14
N ALA A 16 -14.21 5.78 12.71
CA ALA A 16 -14.52 4.41 12.35
C ALA A 16 -14.94 4.39 10.88
N ALA A 17 -14.26 3.61 10.05
CA ALA A 17 -14.69 3.38 8.68
C ALA A 17 -16.04 2.62 8.70
N PRO A 18 -16.94 2.86 7.72
CA PRO A 18 -18.24 2.17 7.64
C PRO A 18 -18.19 0.64 7.68
N LEU A 19 -17.03 0.06 7.38
CA LEU A 19 -16.79 -1.38 7.28
C LEU A 19 -16.28 -2.01 8.59
N GLN A 20 -16.08 -1.23 9.67
CA GLN A 20 -15.36 -1.71 10.85
C GLN A 20 -15.95 -2.98 11.49
N LYS A 21 -17.28 -3.15 11.41
CA LYS A 21 -17.98 -4.33 11.95
C LYS A 21 -17.81 -5.60 11.12
N SER A 22 -17.37 -5.46 9.87
CA SER A 22 -17.17 -6.57 8.92
C SER A 22 -15.72 -7.02 8.83
N ILE A 23 -14.82 -6.42 9.61
CA ILE A 23 -13.39 -6.75 9.60
C ILE A 23 -13.16 -7.98 10.47
N GLU A 24 -12.62 -9.02 9.84
CA GLU A 24 -12.11 -10.22 10.49
C GLU A 24 -10.61 -10.37 10.15
N TYR A 25 -9.85 -11.04 11.01
CA TYR A 25 -8.41 -11.21 10.85
C TYR A 25 -8.06 -12.69 10.69
N GLU A 26 -7.19 -12.97 9.72
CA GLU A 26 -6.58 -14.29 9.53
C GLU A 26 -5.06 -14.17 9.48
N VAL A 27 -4.37 -15.27 9.81
CA VAL A 27 -2.93 -15.42 9.55
C VAL A 27 -2.79 -16.13 8.22
N ARG A 28 -2.08 -15.50 7.28
CA ARG A 28 -1.86 -16.06 5.95
C ARG A 28 -0.37 -16.01 5.59
N THR A 29 0.12 -17.11 5.04
CA THR A 29 1.45 -17.17 4.42
C THR A 29 1.36 -16.70 2.98
N PHE A 30 2.29 -15.84 2.57
CA PHE A 30 2.35 -15.37 1.19
C PHE A 30 3.00 -16.43 0.29
N THR A 31 2.43 -16.59 -0.89
CA THR A 31 3.06 -17.33 -1.99
C THR A 31 4.32 -16.59 -2.40
N GLN A 32 5.42 -17.31 -2.61
CA GLN A 32 6.71 -16.69 -2.95
C GLN A 32 6.69 -16.12 -4.38
N GLY A 33 5.99 -16.78 -5.30
CA GLY A 33 5.92 -16.34 -6.68
C GLY A 33 7.23 -16.54 -7.46
N LEU A 34 8.17 -17.31 -6.91
CA LEU A 34 9.49 -17.59 -7.47
C LEU A 34 9.73 -19.11 -7.52
N TRP A 35 10.66 -19.54 -8.37
CA TRP A 35 11.14 -20.93 -8.46
C TRP A 35 10.04 -22.00 -8.63
N GLY A 36 9.00 -21.68 -9.40
CA GLY A 36 7.92 -22.62 -9.75
C GLY A 36 6.68 -22.58 -8.83
N ASP A 37 6.69 -21.81 -7.75
CA ASP A 37 5.52 -21.52 -6.90
C ASP A 37 4.76 -20.29 -7.42
N HIS A 38 4.29 -20.35 -8.68
CA HIS A 38 3.61 -19.21 -9.30
C HIS A 38 2.13 -19.14 -8.91
N SER A 39 1.68 -17.97 -8.52
CA SER A 39 0.25 -17.72 -8.30
C SER A 39 -0.49 -17.50 -9.62
N ILE A 40 -1.82 -17.63 -9.57
CA ILE A 40 -2.70 -17.36 -10.72
C ILE A 40 -2.65 -15.89 -11.20
N TYR A 41 -1.99 -15.00 -10.47
CA TYR A 41 -1.91 -13.56 -10.77
C TYR A 41 -0.65 -13.18 -11.57
N GLN A 42 0.29 -14.10 -11.72
CA GLN A 42 1.58 -13.86 -12.40
C GLN A 42 1.53 -14.19 -13.89
N GLY A 43 2.59 -13.81 -14.60
CA GLY A 43 2.79 -14.08 -16.02
C GLY A 43 2.06 -13.11 -16.94
N ALA A 44 2.35 -13.29 -18.24
CA ALA A 44 1.75 -12.51 -19.32
C ALA A 44 0.21 -12.51 -19.22
N PRO A 45 -0.45 -11.38 -19.49
CA PRO A 45 -1.91 -11.31 -19.52
C PRO A 45 -2.51 -12.42 -20.38
N ASN A 46 -3.30 -13.27 -19.75
CA ASN A 46 -4.08 -14.33 -20.37
C ASN A 46 -5.50 -14.31 -19.77
N GLU A 47 -6.40 -15.14 -20.30
CA GLU A 47 -7.80 -15.16 -19.85
C GLU A 47 -7.92 -15.44 -18.34
N THR A 48 -7.19 -16.44 -17.84
CA THR A 48 -7.25 -16.86 -16.43
C THR A 48 -6.75 -15.78 -15.48
N ASN A 49 -5.54 -15.27 -15.67
CA ASN A 49 -4.97 -14.28 -14.76
C ASN A 49 -5.68 -12.92 -14.89
N THR A 50 -6.11 -12.54 -16.09
CA THR A 50 -6.88 -11.31 -16.28
C THR A 50 -8.24 -11.39 -15.61
N ALA A 51 -8.91 -12.56 -15.65
CA ALA A 51 -10.15 -12.77 -14.90
C ALA A 51 -9.92 -12.72 -13.39
N ALA A 52 -8.88 -13.39 -12.88
CA ALA A 52 -8.54 -13.39 -11.46
C ALA A 52 -8.25 -11.97 -10.94
N TRP A 53 -7.49 -11.17 -11.70
CA TRP A 53 -7.23 -9.77 -11.35
C TRP A 53 -8.50 -8.91 -11.36
N LYS A 54 -9.38 -9.10 -12.35
CA LYS A 54 -10.66 -8.37 -12.41
C LYS A 54 -11.54 -8.71 -11.22
N GLU A 55 -11.61 -9.98 -10.82
CA GLU A 55 -12.41 -10.44 -9.68
C GLU A 55 -12.05 -9.69 -8.39
N ILE A 56 -10.76 -9.55 -8.11
CA ILE A 56 -10.31 -8.92 -6.85
C ILE A 56 -10.26 -7.40 -6.90
N SER A 57 -10.21 -6.80 -8.09
CA SER A 57 -10.05 -5.35 -8.25
C SER A 57 -11.34 -4.63 -8.65
N HIS A 58 -12.27 -5.31 -9.31
CA HIS A 58 -13.51 -4.70 -9.84
C HIS A 58 -14.73 -5.07 -9.00
N LEU A 59 -14.59 -5.03 -7.67
CA LEU A 59 -15.73 -5.16 -6.75
C LEU A 59 -16.60 -3.89 -6.68
N GLY A 60 -16.22 -2.87 -7.44
CA GLY A 60 -17.10 -1.79 -7.89
C GLY A 60 -17.34 -0.67 -6.88
N ILE A 61 -18.31 0.18 -7.23
CA ILE A 61 -18.79 1.28 -6.40
C ILE A 61 -19.80 0.72 -5.40
N ILE A 62 -19.59 1.00 -4.13
CA ILE A 62 -20.47 0.58 -3.03
C ILE A 62 -21.57 1.62 -2.78
N LYS A 63 -22.69 1.15 -2.22
CA LYS A 63 -23.76 2.00 -1.70
C LYS A 63 -23.53 2.27 -0.23
N LEU A 64 -23.72 3.51 0.17
CA LEU A 64 -23.60 3.97 1.55
C LEU A 64 -24.91 4.61 2.00
N ASP A 65 -25.45 4.17 3.13
CA ASP A 65 -26.60 4.82 3.76
C ASP A 65 -26.17 6.06 4.55
N ASP A 66 -27.15 6.86 5.02
CA ASP A 66 -26.86 8.11 5.73
C ASP A 66 -26.07 7.88 7.03
N SER A 67 -26.23 6.72 7.69
CA SER A 67 -25.48 6.38 8.90
C SER A 67 -23.99 6.12 8.61
N GLN A 68 -23.70 5.52 7.46
CA GLN A 68 -22.34 5.29 6.98
C GLN A 68 -21.71 6.59 6.47
N ILE A 69 -22.49 7.44 5.79
CA ILE A 69 -22.02 8.75 5.33
C ILE A 69 -21.65 9.66 6.50
N SER A 70 -22.40 9.62 7.61
CA SER A 70 -22.06 10.41 8.80
C SER A 70 -20.73 10.06 9.45
N GLN A 71 -20.14 8.91 9.10
CA GLN A 71 -18.82 8.49 9.56
C GLN A 71 -17.68 9.01 8.67
N LEU A 72 -18.01 9.54 7.49
CA LEU A 72 -17.02 10.09 6.56
C LEU A 72 -16.71 11.54 6.92
N SER A 73 -15.44 11.91 6.81
CA SER A 73 -14.97 13.29 7.01
C SER A 73 -15.29 14.22 5.84
N GLN A 74 -15.68 13.66 4.69
CA GLN A 74 -15.98 14.39 3.47
C GLN A 74 -17.28 13.86 2.86
N PRO A 75 -18.10 14.74 2.27
CA PRO A 75 -19.30 14.31 1.56
C PRO A 75 -18.93 13.54 0.28
N THR A 76 -19.89 12.77 -0.22
CA THR A 76 -19.80 12.10 -1.52
C THR A 76 -21.09 12.33 -2.31
N ILE A 77 -21.10 11.96 -3.59
CA ILE A 77 -22.30 12.10 -4.42
C ILE A 77 -23.38 11.08 -4.07
N ARG A 78 -24.63 11.44 -4.38
CA ARG A 78 -25.76 10.50 -4.36
C ARG A 78 -25.60 9.41 -5.41
N TYR A 79 -26.08 8.22 -5.08
CA TYR A 79 -26.08 7.09 -6.00
C TYR A 79 -27.21 7.24 -7.03
N ASN A 80 -26.85 7.40 -8.30
CA ASN A 80 -27.81 7.76 -9.36
C ASN A 80 -28.98 6.80 -9.55
N ARG A 81 -28.84 5.50 -9.23
CA ARG A 81 -29.93 4.52 -9.40
C ARG A 81 -30.87 4.42 -8.20
N ASP A 82 -30.43 4.86 -7.02
CA ASP A 82 -31.25 4.90 -5.81
C ASP A 82 -30.77 6.06 -4.92
N PRO A 83 -31.43 7.24 -5.02
CA PRO A 83 -31.01 8.45 -4.30
C PRO A 83 -31.04 8.36 -2.77
N ARG A 84 -31.63 7.29 -2.21
CA ARG A 84 -31.56 7.02 -0.76
C ARG A 84 -30.14 6.72 -0.31
N TYR A 85 -29.30 6.26 -1.23
CA TYR A 85 -27.90 5.94 -0.97
C TYR A 85 -26.97 6.96 -1.60
N SER A 86 -25.76 6.96 -1.09
CA SER A 86 -24.61 7.65 -1.64
C SER A 86 -23.62 6.64 -2.22
N ALA A 87 -22.73 7.10 -3.10
CA ALA A 87 -21.73 6.26 -3.75
C ALA A 87 -20.36 6.43 -3.10
N GLY A 88 -19.64 5.32 -2.91
CA GLY A 88 -18.23 5.33 -2.47
C GLY A 88 -17.47 4.17 -3.09
N ALA A 89 -16.16 4.15 -2.93
CA ALA A 89 -15.33 2.99 -3.26
C ALA A 89 -14.43 2.65 -2.08
N ILE A 90 -14.08 1.37 -1.94
CA ILE A 90 -13.19 0.90 -0.89
C ILE A 90 -11.76 0.99 -1.41
N GLU A 91 -10.89 1.64 -0.64
CA GLU A 91 -9.52 1.96 -1.00
C GLU A 91 -8.70 0.71 -1.40
N MET A 92 -8.88 -0.43 -0.69
CA MET A 92 -8.22 -1.70 -1.06
C MET A 92 -8.48 -2.09 -2.52
N PHE A 93 -9.72 -2.02 -3.00
CA PHE A 93 -10.06 -2.42 -4.37
C PHE A 93 -9.55 -1.42 -5.40
N HIS A 94 -9.50 -0.13 -5.07
CA HIS A 94 -8.88 0.87 -5.92
C HIS A 94 -7.37 0.64 -6.07
N ASN A 95 -6.66 0.34 -4.98
CA ASN A 95 -5.25 -0.01 -5.03
C ASN A 95 -4.97 -1.25 -5.89
N LEU A 96 -5.79 -2.30 -5.74
CA LEU A 96 -5.70 -3.50 -6.58
C LEU A 96 -5.99 -3.19 -8.06
N HIS A 97 -6.95 -2.33 -8.34
CA HIS A 97 -7.27 -1.87 -9.70
C HIS A 97 -6.08 -1.11 -10.32
N CYS A 98 -5.49 -0.17 -9.60
CA CYS A 98 -4.32 0.57 -10.05
C CYS A 98 -3.12 -0.35 -10.30
N LEU A 99 -2.86 -1.30 -9.38
CA LEU A 99 -1.80 -2.29 -9.56
C LEU A 99 -2.04 -3.18 -10.78
N HIS A 100 -3.28 -3.59 -11.03
CA HIS A 100 -3.63 -4.34 -12.24
C HIS A 100 -3.38 -3.52 -13.52
N HIS A 101 -3.72 -2.23 -13.53
CA HIS A 101 -3.42 -1.35 -14.66
C HIS A 101 -1.92 -1.20 -14.90
N LEU A 102 -1.12 -1.06 -13.84
CA LEU A 102 0.35 -1.04 -13.94
C LEU A 102 0.87 -2.35 -14.53
N ARG A 103 0.40 -3.50 -14.04
CA ARG A 103 0.74 -4.80 -14.60
C ARG A 103 0.47 -4.85 -16.10
N MET A 104 -0.72 -4.44 -16.54
CA MET A 104 -1.07 -4.45 -17.97
C MET A 104 -0.15 -3.53 -18.78
N HIS A 105 0.23 -2.37 -18.23
CA HIS A 105 1.14 -1.44 -18.90
C HIS A 105 2.56 -1.99 -19.04
N VAL A 106 3.12 -2.56 -17.97
CA VAL A 106 4.46 -3.18 -17.98
C VAL A 106 4.52 -4.30 -19.03
N TRP A 107 3.46 -5.11 -19.14
CA TRP A 107 3.36 -6.15 -20.15
C TRP A 107 3.14 -5.62 -21.59
N ALA A 108 2.57 -4.43 -21.76
CA ALA A 108 2.24 -3.86 -23.06
C ALA A 108 3.40 -3.07 -23.71
N GLU A 109 4.17 -2.31 -22.94
CA GLU A 109 5.15 -1.36 -23.49
C GLU A 109 6.50 -2.00 -23.87
N GLN A 110 6.96 -3.01 -23.13
CA GLN A 110 8.36 -3.41 -23.18
C GLN A 110 8.55 -4.92 -22.85
N PRO A 111 7.84 -5.86 -23.53
CA PRO A 111 8.00 -7.29 -23.29
C PRO A 111 9.46 -7.74 -23.45
N GLU A 112 10.20 -7.17 -24.41
CA GLU A 112 11.58 -7.57 -24.70
C GLU A 112 12.60 -7.06 -23.66
N VAL A 113 12.34 -5.89 -23.04
CA VAL A 113 13.26 -5.23 -22.10
C VAL A 113 13.05 -5.72 -20.68
N PHE A 114 11.80 -6.06 -20.32
CA PHE A 114 11.48 -6.59 -19.00
C PHE A 114 11.40 -8.11 -18.96
N TYR A 115 11.20 -8.78 -20.11
CA TYR A 115 10.94 -10.22 -20.14
C TYR A 115 11.79 -11.01 -21.13
N GLY A 116 12.75 -10.38 -21.81
CA GLY A 116 13.63 -11.04 -22.77
C GLY A 116 12.87 -11.77 -23.88
N ARG A 117 13.59 -12.54 -24.72
CA ARG A 117 12.95 -13.40 -25.74
C ARG A 117 12.22 -14.62 -25.15
N ASP A 118 12.46 -14.93 -23.88
CA ASP A 118 11.85 -16.04 -23.16
C ASP A 118 11.56 -15.64 -21.70
N PRO A 119 10.33 -15.17 -21.41
CA PRO A 119 9.90 -14.77 -20.06
C PRO A 119 10.02 -15.88 -19.01
N THR A 120 10.12 -17.15 -19.45
CA THR A 120 10.28 -18.30 -18.54
C THR A 120 11.72 -18.54 -18.13
N LYS A 121 12.69 -17.85 -18.77
CA LYS A 121 14.13 -17.95 -18.48
C LYS A 121 14.75 -16.64 -18.01
N ASP A 122 14.00 -15.55 -18.01
CA ASP A 122 14.50 -14.23 -17.61
C ASP A 122 14.24 -13.99 -16.12
N GLU A 123 15.31 -13.87 -15.33
CA GLU A 123 15.22 -13.57 -13.91
C GLU A 123 14.56 -12.21 -13.66
N ALA A 124 14.70 -11.24 -14.58
CA ALA A 124 14.08 -9.92 -14.46
C ALA A 124 12.55 -9.98 -14.64
N ALA A 125 12.06 -10.79 -15.60
CA ALA A 125 10.63 -11.07 -15.78
C ALA A 125 10.02 -11.62 -14.50
N ALA A 126 10.63 -12.70 -14.01
CA ALA A 126 10.20 -13.35 -12.78
C ALA A 126 10.25 -12.37 -11.60
N HIS A 127 11.28 -11.50 -11.55
CA HIS A 127 11.43 -10.47 -10.53
C HIS A 127 10.32 -9.42 -10.57
N ILE A 128 9.88 -9.00 -11.74
CA ILE A 128 8.79 -8.01 -11.86
C ILE A 128 7.45 -8.64 -11.50
N ASP A 129 7.18 -9.85 -12.00
CA ASP A 129 5.92 -10.55 -11.74
C ASP A 129 5.74 -10.90 -10.26
N HIS A 130 6.77 -11.44 -9.58
CA HIS A 130 6.65 -11.69 -8.13
C HIS A 130 6.53 -10.38 -7.33
N CYS A 131 7.20 -9.28 -7.74
CA CYS A 131 7.03 -7.98 -7.08
C CYS A 131 5.58 -7.50 -7.16
N ILE A 132 4.96 -7.59 -8.34
CA ILE A 132 3.55 -7.22 -8.55
C ILE A 132 2.65 -8.12 -7.68
N ASP A 133 2.87 -9.43 -7.67
CA ASP A 133 2.06 -10.35 -6.86
C ASP A 133 2.29 -10.17 -5.35
N HIS A 134 3.51 -9.85 -4.93
CA HIS A 134 3.83 -9.56 -3.54
C HIS A 134 3.10 -8.30 -3.06
N ILE A 135 3.12 -7.23 -3.86
CA ILE A 135 2.37 -6.00 -3.55
C ILE A 135 0.87 -6.29 -3.50
N ARG A 136 0.32 -7.09 -4.43
CA ARG A 136 -1.09 -7.53 -4.38
C ARG A 136 -1.42 -8.21 -3.06
N GLN A 137 -0.60 -9.17 -2.63
CA GLN A 137 -0.77 -9.87 -1.35
C GLN A 137 -0.70 -8.90 -0.16
N ALA A 138 0.25 -7.95 -0.18
CA ALA A 138 0.39 -6.94 0.86
C ALA A 138 -0.82 -5.99 0.93
N LEU A 139 -1.34 -5.54 -0.22
CA LEU A 139 -2.53 -4.69 -0.28
C LEU A 139 -3.77 -5.40 0.28
N MET A 140 -3.95 -6.69 -0.02
CA MET A 140 -5.05 -7.49 0.53
C MET A 140 -4.87 -7.76 2.03
N CYS A 141 -3.63 -8.02 2.48
CA CYS A 141 -3.32 -8.27 3.88
C CYS A 141 -3.48 -7.03 4.76
N GLN A 142 -3.11 -5.84 4.26
CA GLN A 142 -3.33 -4.59 4.97
C GLN A 142 -4.79 -4.14 4.87
N GLY A 143 -5.43 -4.39 3.73
CA GLY A 143 -6.87 -4.29 3.53
C GLY A 143 -7.44 -2.92 3.90
N SER A 144 -6.94 -1.84 3.29
CA SER A 144 -7.44 -0.50 3.60
C SER A 144 -8.96 -0.41 3.44
N THR A 145 -9.62 -0.03 4.54
CA THR A 145 -11.08 0.15 4.63
C THR A 145 -11.50 1.61 4.46
N ASP A 146 -10.55 2.49 4.13
CA ASP A 146 -10.84 3.89 3.83
C ASP A 146 -11.81 3.97 2.64
N ILE A 147 -12.65 5.01 2.65
CA ILE A 147 -13.66 5.22 1.61
C ILE A 147 -13.22 6.36 0.71
N ILE A 148 -13.01 6.03 -0.57
CA ILE A 148 -12.87 7.02 -1.63
C ILE A 148 -14.27 7.59 -1.88
N THR A 149 -14.41 8.89 -1.63
CA THR A 149 -15.60 9.65 -1.96
C THR A 149 -15.55 10.09 -3.42
N PHE A 150 -16.67 10.58 -3.94
CA PHE A 150 -16.78 11.09 -5.29
C PHE A 150 -17.24 12.54 -5.27
N ARG A 151 -16.78 13.32 -6.25
CA ARG A 151 -17.18 14.72 -6.46
C ARG A 151 -17.43 15.00 -7.93
N LYS A 152 -18.02 16.17 -8.22
CA LYS A 152 -18.12 16.69 -9.58
C LYS A 152 -16.90 17.54 -9.90
N ASP A 153 -16.30 17.33 -11.07
CA ASP A 153 -15.25 18.20 -11.58
C ASP A 153 -15.82 19.45 -12.29
N HIS A 154 -14.93 20.30 -12.83
CA HIS A 154 -15.31 21.52 -13.55
C HIS A 154 -16.13 21.28 -14.83
N LYS A 155 -16.24 20.03 -15.30
CA LYS A 155 -17.05 19.62 -16.46
C LYS A 155 -18.29 18.82 -16.03
N ASP A 156 -18.67 18.88 -14.75
CA ASP A 156 -19.78 18.12 -14.14
C ASP A 156 -19.63 16.59 -14.24
N ARG A 157 -18.41 16.08 -14.42
CA ARG A 157 -18.15 14.64 -14.43
C ARG A 157 -17.95 14.15 -13.01
N THR A 158 -18.50 12.98 -12.70
CA THR A 158 -18.19 12.29 -11.44
C THR A 158 -16.76 11.78 -11.48
N VAL A 159 -15.94 12.22 -10.54
CA VAL A 159 -14.54 11.80 -10.37
C VAL A 159 -14.30 11.33 -8.93
N PRO A 160 -13.43 10.33 -8.72
CA PRO A 160 -13.01 9.94 -7.39
C PRO A 160 -12.27 11.09 -6.70
N ASN A 161 -12.39 11.15 -5.38
CA ASN A 161 -11.70 12.12 -4.55
C ASN A 161 -10.60 11.44 -3.73
N PHE A 162 -9.36 11.57 -4.19
CA PHE A 162 -8.20 10.95 -3.55
C PHE A 162 -7.58 11.83 -2.44
N ASP A 163 -8.06 13.07 -2.27
CA ASP A 163 -7.60 13.98 -1.20
C ASP A 163 -8.33 13.77 0.14
N GLY A 164 -9.07 12.67 0.27
CA GLY A 164 -9.69 12.23 1.51
C GLY A 164 -8.66 11.82 2.57
N PRO A 165 -9.02 11.86 3.87
CA PRO A 165 -8.12 11.34 4.90
C PRO A 165 -8.02 9.82 4.81
N HIS A 166 -6.84 9.32 5.17
CA HIS A 166 -6.51 7.90 5.19
C HIS A 166 -6.01 7.51 6.58
N VAL A 167 -6.30 6.28 7.00
CA VAL A 167 -5.79 5.74 8.26
C VAL A 167 -4.46 5.04 8.00
N CYS A 168 -3.39 5.80 8.10
CA CYS A 168 -2.03 5.32 7.85
C CYS A 168 -1.32 4.87 9.13
N ARG A 169 -0.43 3.89 8.98
CA ARG A 169 0.65 3.68 9.95
C ARG A 169 1.65 4.83 9.78
N LYS A 170 2.07 5.46 10.88
CA LYS A 170 3.07 6.54 10.82
C LYS A 170 4.38 6.01 10.25
N TYR A 171 4.94 6.72 9.28
CA TYR A 171 6.18 6.32 8.62
C TYR A 171 7.38 6.44 9.56
N GLU A 172 7.52 7.57 10.25
CA GLU A 172 8.73 7.94 10.97
C GLU A 172 9.10 6.95 12.08
N PRO A 173 8.16 6.47 12.94
CA PRO A 173 8.51 5.50 13.97
C PRO A 173 8.96 4.15 13.39
N ILE A 174 8.38 3.72 12.26
CA ILE A 174 8.77 2.48 11.58
C ILE A 174 10.15 2.64 10.95
N ALA A 175 10.37 3.76 10.26
CA ALA A 175 11.64 4.07 9.63
C ALA A 175 12.77 4.21 10.65
N GLN A 176 12.51 4.85 11.79
CA GLN A 176 13.50 4.98 12.86
C GLN A 176 13.86 3.61 13.45
N TRP A 177 12.86 2.78 13.75
CA TRP A 177 13.11 1.42 14.23
C TRP A 177 13.96 0.63 13.25
N ALA A 178 13.70 0.73 11.93
CA ALA A 178 14.51 0.05 10.92
C ALA A 178 15.97 0.54 10.89
N ARG A 179 16.21 1.85 11.02
CA ARG A 179 17.58 2.42 11.09
C ARG A 179 18.33 1.92 12.32
N ASP A 180 17.65 1.90 13.48
CA ASP A 180 18.24 1.46 14.75
C ASP A 180 18.57 -0.05 14.77
N HIS A 181 18.00 -0.83 13.84
CA HIS A 181 18.17 -2.28 13.73
C HIS A 181 18.77 -2.71 12.38
N LYS A 182 19.49 -1.81 11.69
CA LYS A 182 20.14 -2.13 10.41
C LYS A 182 21.13 -3.30 10.60
N ALA A 183 20.95 -4.35 9.81
CA ALA A 183 21.87 -5.47 9.78
C ALA A 183 23.00 -5.16 8.79
N TRP A 184 24.09 -4.59 9.32
CA TRP A 184 25.29 -4.25 8.55
C TRP A 184 25.91 -5.48 7.88
N ASN A 185 26.49 -5.32 6.69
CA ASN A 185 27.20 -6.36 5.92
C ASN A 185 26.37 -7.55 5.45
N MET A 186 25.04 -7.39 5.30
CA MET A 186 24.15 -8.43 4.76
C MET A 186 23.70 -8.18 3.31
N THR A 187 24.10 -7.06 2.69
CA THR A 187 23.82 -6.75 1.28
C THR A 187 25.07 -7.00 0.41
N PRO A 188 24.92 -7.56 -0.82
CA PRO A 188 26.04 -7.79 -1.74
C PRO A 188 26.77 -6.51 -2.19
N GLU A 189 26.12 -5.35 -2.04
CA GLU A 189 26.59 -4.07 -2.56
C GLU A 189 27.51 -3.31 -1.59
N GLY A 190 27.71 -3.79 -0.35
CA GLY A 190 28.43 -3.05 0.67
C GLY A 190 27.61 -1.87 1.18
N ASP A 191 27.66 -1.61 2.49
CA ASP A 191 26.99 -0.47 3.06
C ASP A 191 27.79 0.80 2.72
N ASP A 192 27.43 1.51 1.63
CA ASP A 192 28.00 2.82 1.25
C ASP A 192 27.59 3.97 2.22
N ASP A 193 27.32 3.64 3.50
CA ASP A 193 27.00 4.59 4.56
C ASP A 193 28.14 4.64 5.60
N ASP A 194 29.40 4.63 5.16
CA ASP A 194 30.54 5.10 5.97
C ASP A 194 30.63 6.63 5.84
N GLU A 195 29.82 7.38 6.61
CA GLU A 195 30.20 8.75 6.99
C GLU A 195 29.54 9.19 8.32
N ASP A 196 30.41 9.33 9.32
CA ASP A 196 30.32 10.17 10.52
C ASP A 196 29.29 9.85 11.61
N GLY A 197 29.73 8.95 12.50
CA GLY A 197 29.16 8.76 13.84
C GLY A 197 30.19 8.41 14.92
N GLN A 198 31.44 8.88 14.83
CA GLN A 198 32.35 8.83 15.98
C GLN A 198 31.93 9.87 17.04
N SER A 199 30.90 9.57 17.81
CA SER A 199 30.76 10.15 19.15
C SER A 199 31.72 9.39 20.09
N ASN A 200 33.00 9.77 20.06
CA ASN A 200 33.91 9.35 21.13
C ASN A 200 33.52 10.05 22.42
N GLU A 201 33.42 9.23 23.43
CA GLU A 201 32.91 9.50 24.76
C GLU A 201 33.71 10.58 25.49
N HIS A 202 32.99 11.26 26.37
CA HIS A 202 33.51 12.13 27.42
C HIS A 202 34.70 11.51 28.18
N GLU A 203 35.91 12.01 27.97
CA GLU A 203 36.98 11.87 28.97
C GLU A 203 36.73 12.85 30.12
N HIS A 204 36.12 12.31 31.18
CA HIS A 204 36.15 12.89 32.51
C HIS A 204 37.60 13.01 33.00
N GLY A 205 37.95 14.21 33.47
CA GLY A 205 39.27 14.55 33.95
C GLY A 205 39.82 13.64 35.04
N ARG A 206 41.15 13.51 35.02
CA ARG A 206 41.96 13.29 36.20
C ARG A 206 43.12 14.27 36.16
N GLY A 207 43.17 15.15 37.14
CA GLY A 207 44.41 15.83 37.49
C GLY A 207 45.38 14.82 38.11
N HIS A 208 46.67 15.04 37.89
CA HIS A 208 47.68 14.95 38.93
C HIS A 208 48.93 15.74 38.54
N GLU A 209 49.51 16.35 39.56
CA GLU A 209 50.65 17.26 39.61
C GLU A 209 51.96 16.66 39.06
N HIS A 210 52.75 17.46 38.35
CA HIS A 210 54.01 18.04 38.85
C HIS A 210 54.64 18.99 37.84
#